data_AF-A0A936NQ33-F1
#
_entry.id   AF-A0A936NQ33-F1
#
_cell.length_a   1.000
_cell.length_b   1.000
_cell.length_c   1.000
_cell.angle_alpha   90.00
_cell.angle_beta   90.00
_cell.angle_gamma   90.00
#
_symmetry.space_group_name_H-M   'P 1'
#
loop_
_entity.id
_entity.type
_entity.pdbx_description
1 polymer ?
#
loop_
_entity_poly.entity_id
_entity_poly.type
_entity_poly.pdbx_seq_one_letter_code
_entity_poly.pdbx_strand_id
1 'polypeptide(L)'
;EMAGTLGDRKQKSHDLASQAADRLRALFPGWQVSAQVDSGSPAGALLDHAGQFRPDLIVVGSHGFSTLERVTLGSVSQRIVTEAQCSVRVARGRIEEEADTPVRVLVAVDGSEHAARAADQVLRRKWPSGSEVKLITCVGPHLEKHEPSIITSLTSPVAAMLEEIAEKLRAAGLQVVTKVSLEDPKRAIIDEAESWGADSIFIGSRGLGRISRFFLGSISTAVTARAHCSVEVVR
;
A
#
# COMPACT_ATOMS: atom_id res chain seq x y z
N GLU A 1 -13.90 32.52 25.65
CA GLU A 1 -12.65 31.87 25.19
C GLU A 1 -12.82 30.74 24.17
N MET A 2 -13.92 29.95 24.14
CA MET A 2 -14.09 28.85 23.15
C MET A 2 -14.13 29.28 21.67
N ALA A 3 -14.61 30.49 21.37
CA ALA A 3 -14.66 31.01 19.99
C ALA A 3 -13.26 31.28 19.39
N GLY A 4 -12.29 31.66 20.23
CA GLY A 4 -10.90 31.85 19.80
C GLY A 4 -10.24 30.52 19.41
N THR A 5 -10.46 29.47 20.22
CA THR A 5 -9.87 28.15 19.98
C THR A 5 -10.41 27.45 18.72
N LEU A 6 -11.66 27.69 18.34
CA LEU A 6 -12.23 27.16 17.09
C LEU A 6 -11.71 27.91 15.86
N GLY A 7 -11.59 29.25 15.94
CA GLY A 7 -11.00 30.07 14.87
C GLY A 7 -9.56 29.66 14.57
N ASP A 8 -8.75 29.49 15.62
CA ASP A 8 -7.35 29.07 15.51
C ASP A 8 -7.19 27.69 14.88
N ARG A 9 -8.07 26.73 15.23
CA ARG A 9 -8.04 25.38 14.62
C ARG A 9 -8.40 25.39 13.15
N LYS A 10 -9.41 26.18 12.76
CA LYS A 10 -9.81 26.29 11.35
C LYS A 10 -8.70 26.92 10.52
N GLN A 11 -8.10 28.01 11.01
CA GLN A 11 -6.97 28.67 10.35
C GLN A 11 -5.80 27.71 10.18
N LYS A 12 -5.42 26.99 11.26
CA LYS A 12 -4.35 25.99 11.22
C LYS A 12 -4.58 24.88 10.19
N SER A 13 -5.82 24.43 10.01
CA SER A 13 -6.17 23.43 8.97
C SER A 13 -6.02 24.00 7.56
N HIS A 14 -6.41 25.25 7.33
CA HIS A 14 -6.20 25.92 6.04
C HIS A 14 -4.71 26.11 5.73
N ASP A 15 -3.92 26.54 6.72
CA ASP A 15 -2.48 26.72 6.56
C ASP A 15 -1.80 25.39 6.22
N LEU A 16 -2.15 24.31 6.93
CA LEU A 16 -1.62 22.97 6.67
C LEU A 16 -1.95 22.49 5.24
N ALA A 17 -3.20 22.66 4.81
CA ALA A 17 -3.64 22.25 3.47
C ALA A 17 -2.95 23.08 2.38
N SER A 18 -2.79 24.39 2.59
CA SER A 18 -2.08 25.27 1.65
C SER A 18 -0.61 24.89 1.53
N GLN A 19 0.08 24.69 2.66
CA GLN A 19 1.49 24.28 2.67
C GLN A 19 1.70 22.94 1.95
N ALA A 20 0.81 21.97 2.14
CA ALA A 20 0.86 20.70 1.42
C ALA A 20 0.68 20.90 -0.10
N ALA A 21 -0.26 21.74 -0.51
CA ALA A 21 -0.48 22.06 -1.92
C ALA A 21 0.72 22.77 -2.55
N ASP A 22 1.33 23.72 -1.86
CA ASP A 22 2.51 24.45 -2.35
C ASP A 22 3.71 23.51 -2.50
N ARG A 23 3.91 22.59 -1.56
CA ARG A 23 4.95 21.55 -1.68
C ARG A 23 4.71 20.65 -2.91
N LEU A 24 3.47 20.24 -3.16
CA LEU A 24 3.16 19.42 -4.34
C LEU A 24 3.36 20.19 -5.65
N ARG A 25 2.99 21.48 -5.72
CA ARG A 25 3.24 22.32 -6.91
C ARG A 25 4.73 22.49 -7.18
N ALA A 26 5.54 22.63 -6.12
CA ALA A 26 6.99 22.74 -6.25
C ALA A 26 7.62 21.43 -6.77
N LEU A 27 7.18 20.28 -6.26
CA LEU A 27 7.67 18.97 -6.69
C LEU A 27 7.14 18.55 -8.07
N PHE A 28 5.94 18.99 -8.43
CA PHE A 28 5.27 18.63 -9.68
C PHE A 28 4.68 19.88 -10.37
N PRO A 29 5.52 20.71 -11.03
CA PRO A 29 5.09 21.98 -11.64
C PRO A 29 3.99 21.86 -12.71
N GLY A 30 3.84 20.67 -13.32
CA GLY A 30 2.81 20.39 -14.31
C GLY A 30 1.47 19.91 -13.74
N TRP A 31 1.35 19.75 -12.42
CA TRP A 31 0.14 19.22 -11.81
C TRP A 31 -0.86 20.32 -11.46
N GLN A 32 -2.14 20.02 -11.64
CA GLN A 32 -3.23 20.83 -11.08
C GLN A 32 -3.44 20.43 -9.62
N VAL A 33 -3.14 21.34 -8.69
CA VAL A 33 -3.20 21.07 -7.25
C VAL A 33 -4.23 21.99 -6.58
N SER A 34 -5.24 21.38 -5.97
CA SER A 34 -6.27 22.06 -5.15
C SER A 34 -6.17 21.65 -3.68
N ALA A 35 -6.36 22.60 -2.77
CA ALA A 35 -6.48 22.35 -1.34
C ALA A 35 -7.93 22.60 -0.91
N GLN A 36 -8.49 21.70 -0.10
CA GLN A 36 -9.82 21.84 0.49
C GLN A 36 -9.77 21.49 1.97
N VAL A 37 -10.58 22.19 2.76
CA VAL A 37 -10.76 21.94 4.19
C VAL A 37 -12.24 21.78 4.43
N ASP A 38 -12.63 20.66 5.04
CA ASP A 38 -14.02 20.33 5.33
C ASP A 38 -14.23 20.15 6.84
N SER A 39 -15.49 20.20 7.26
CA SER A 39 -15.94 19.99 8.62
C SER A 39 -16.70 18.67 8.75
N GLY A 40 -16.52 17.97 9.87
CA GLY A 40 -17.21 16.70 10.14
C GLY A 40 -16.26 15.59 10.55
N SER A 41 -16.72 14.34 10.40
CA SER A 41 -15.87 13.16 10.62
C SER A 41 -14.83 13.08 9.50
N PRO A 42 -13.51 13.09 9.81
CA PRO A 42 -12.47 13.12 8.77
C PRO A 42 -12.59 12.00 7.74
N ALA A 43 -12.85 10.77 8.18
CA ALA A 43 -13.01 9.64 7.29
C ALA A 43 -14.28 9.75 6.42
N GLY A 44 -15.39 10.23 6.99
CA GLY A 44 -16.64 10.44 6.25
C GLY A 44 -16.47 11.47 5.15
N ALA A 45 -15.95 12.66 5.50
CA ALA A 45 -15.70 13.73 4.55
C ALA A 45 -14.75 13.30 3.42
N LEU A 46 -13.67 12.56 3.73
CA LEU A 46 -12.75 12.04 2.73
C LEU A 46 -13.39 11.02 1.78
N LEU A 47 -14.24 10.12 2.30
CA LEU A 47 -14.96 9.13 1.50
C LEU A 47 -16.05 9.77 0.62
N ASP A 48 -16.78 10.74 1.16
CA ASP A 48 -17.81 11.49 0.42
C ASP A 48 -17.16 12.28 -0.72
N HIS A 49 -16.05 12.97 -0.43
CA HIS A 49 -15.28 13.68 -1.44
C HIS A 49 -14.72 12.72 -2.50
N ALA A 50 -14.19 11.56 -2.10
CA ALA A 50 -13.71 10.55 -3.03
C ALA A 50 -14.83 10.02 -3.95
N GLY A 51 -16.07 9.91 -3.45
CA GLY A 51 -17.23 9.54 -4.26
C GLY A 51 -17.56 10.57 -5.35
N GLN A 52 -17.29 11.85 -5.10
CA GLN A 52 -17.51 12.95 -6.05
C GLN A 52 -16.34 13.11 -7.02
N PHE A 53 -15.11 13.17 -6.49
CA PHE A 53 -13.88 13.40 -7.24
C PHE A 53 -13.44 12.18 -8.06
N ARG A 54 -13.79 10.97 -7.61
CA ARG A 54 -13.40 9.68 -8.20
C ARG A 54 -11.88 9.56 -8.41
N PRO A 55 -11.06 9.69 -7.36
CA PRO A 55 -9.62 9.55 -7.48
C PRO A 55 -9.23 8.11 -7.84
N ASP A 56 -8.17 7.94 -8.63
CA ASP A 56 -7.56 6.62 -8.87
C ASP A 56 -6.83 6.07 -7.62
N LEU A 57 -6.32 6.98 -6.77
CA LEU A 57 -5.57 6.67 -5.56
C LEU A 57 -5.88 7.69 -4.44
N ILE A 58 -6.15 7.19 -3.24
CA ILE A 58 -6.16 8.00 -2.01
C ILE A 58 -4.86 7.74 -1.24
N VAL A 59 -4.17 8.81 -0.84
CA VAL A 59 -2.97 8.74 0.02
C VAL A 59 -3.30 9.28 1.39
N VAL A 60 -3.05 8.49 2.44
CA VAL A 60 -3.24 8.89 3.84
C VAL A 60 -2.04 8.48 4.67
N GLY A 61 -1.76 9.21 5.76
CA GLY A 61 -0.79 8.76 6.75
C GLY A 61 -1.27 7.52 7.51
N SER A 62 -0.37 6.81 8.18
CA SER A 62 -0.73 5.66 9.01
C SER A 62 -1.39 6.04 10.35
N HIS A 63 -1.07 7.21 10.91
CA HIS A 63 -1.57 7.68 12.21
C HIS A 63 -1.86 9.19 12.17
N GLY A 64 -2.66 9.67 13.13
CA GLY A 64 -2.91 11.09 13.34
C GLY A 64 -1.84 11.77 14.20
N PHE A 65 -1.97 13.08 14.38
CA PHE A 65 -1.04 13.93 15.14
C PHE A 65 -0.92 13.58 16.65
N SER A 66 -1.80 12.74 17.19
CA SER A 66 -1.94 12.49 18.63
C SER A 66 -1.54 11.08 19.10
N THR A 67 -1.12 10.19 18.20
CA THR A 67 -0.85 8.79 18.57
C THR A 67 0.65 8.59 18.82
N LEU A 68 1.03 8.44 20.10
CA LEU A 68 2.40 8.20 20.55
C LEU A 68 2.91 6.78 20.24
N GLU A 69 2.02 5.82 20.00
CA GLU A 69 2.36 4.46 19.59
C GLU A 69 2.30 4.32 18.07
N ARG A 70 3.45 4.11 17.43
CA ARG A 70 3.61 4.03 15.95
C ARG A 70 3.23 2.67 15.35
N VAL A 71 2.54 1.82 16.11
CA VAL A 71 2.37 0.38 15.80
C VAL A 71 0.94 0.02 15.36
N THR A 72 -0.04 0.94 15.40
CA THR A 72 -1.45 0.63 15.11
C THR A 72 -2.09 1.58 14.09
N LEU A 73 -2.67 1.05 13.01
CA LEU A 73 -3.31 1.90 12.00
C LEU A 73 -4.40 2.80 12.60
N GLY A 74 -4.29 4.11 12.35
CA GLY A 74 -5.24 5.09 12.83
C GLY A 74 -6.66 4.87 12.29
N SER A 75 -7.68 5.24 13.07
CA SER A 75 -9.09 5.00 12.75
C SER A 75 -9.53 5.58 11.41
N VAL A 76 -9.01 6.75 11.03
CA VAL A 76 -9.30 7.39 9.73
C VAL A 76 -8.76 6.54 8.59
N SER A 77 -7.48 6.16 8.66
CA SER A 77 -6.82 5.37 7.63
C SER A 77 -7.43 3.97 7.53
N GLN A 78 -7.73 3.32 8.66
CA GLN A 78 -8.42 2.03 8.69
C GLN A 78 -9.78 2.09 7.98
N ARG A 79 -10.57 3.13 8.25
CA ARG A 79 -11.87 3.31 7.62
C ARG A 79 -11.74 3.56 6.11
N ILE A 80 -10.80 4.41 5.68
CA ILE A 80 -10.57 4.71 4.26
C ILE A 80 -10.09 3.47 3.50
N VAL A 81 -9.11 2.73 4.03
CA VAL A 81 -8.61 1.49 3.41
C VAL A 81 -9.73 0.46 3.29
N THR A 82 -10.72 0.46 4.19
CA THR A 82 -11.84 -0.48 4.16
C THR A 82 -12.94 -0.05 3.18
N GLU A 83 -13.36 1.21 3.22
CA GLU A 83 -14.58 1.70 2.54
C GLU A 83 -14.33 2.36 1.19
N ALA A 84 -13.11 2.82 0.88
CA ALA A 84 -12.83 3.49 -0.39
C ALA A 84 -13.14 2.61 -1.60
N GLN A 85 -13.54 3.21 -2.72
CA GLN A 85 -13.82 2.49 -3.97
C GLN A 85 -12.61 2.41 -4.91
N CYS A 86 -11.54 3.14 -4.61
CA CYS A 86 -10.28 3.18 -5.37
C CYS A 86 -9.10 2.64 -4.54
N SER A 87 -7.90 2.60 -5.13
CA SER A 87 -6.70 2.16 -4.43
C SER A 87 -6.36 3.11 -3.28
N VAL A 88 -5.77 2.58 -2.21
CA VAL A 88 -5.40 3.38 -1.03
C VAL A 88 -3.95 3.11 -0.66
N ARG A 89 -3.15 4.17 -0.58
CA ARG A 89 -1.78 4.14 -0.04
C ARG A 89 -1.77 4.68 1.38
N VAL A 90 -1.41 3.80 2.31
CA VAL A 90 -1.07 4.18 3.69
C VAL A 90 0.42 4.47 3.73
N ALA A 91 0.76 5.76 3.79
CA ALA A 91 2.13 6.24 3.86
C ALA A 91 2.69 6.06 5.28
N ARG A 92 3.86 5.41 5.36
CA ARG A 92 4.71 5.34 6.56
C ARG A 92 6.07 5.91 6.22
N GLY A 93 6.67 6.61 7.17
CA GLY A 93 7.90 7.36 6.95
C GLY A 93 9.07 6.46 6.55
N ARG A 94 9.69 6.80 5.43
CA ARG A 94 10.95 7.54 5.40
C ARG A 94 10.70 8.83 4.62
N ILE A 95 11.09 9.98 5.15
CA ILE A 95 11.28 11.16 4.29
C ILE A 95 12.63 10.88 3.65
N GLU A 96 12.64 10.27 2.48
CA GLU A 96 13.86 10.20 1.67
C GLU A 96 14.23 11.65 1.35
N GLU A 97 15.42 12.06 1.79
CA GLU A 97 15.89 13.44 1.62
C GLU A 97 16.12 13.79 0.15
N GLU A 98 16.31 12.76 -0.70
CA GLU A 98 16.59 12.88 -2.12
C GLU A 98 15.57 12.09 -2.94
N ALA A 99 14.93 12.76 -3.90
CA ALA A 99 13.85 12.22 -4.72
C ALA A 99 14.24 11.04 -5.64
N ASP A 100 15.53 10.78 -5.79
CA ASP A 100 16.09 9.76 -6.71
C ASP A 100 16.77 8.61 -5.95
N THR A 101 16.46 8.44 -4.66
CA THR A 101 16.97 7.34 -3.84
C THR A 101 16.35 6.01 -4.31
N PRO A 102 17.16 4.98 -4.62
CA PRO A 102 16.64 3.66 -4.97
C PRO A 102 15.79 3.06 -3.84
N VAL A 103 14.65 2.46 -4.19
CA VAL A 103 13.70 1.89 -3.21
C VAL A 103 13.53 0.38 -3.39
N ARG A 104 13.12 -0.28 -2.31
CA ARG A 104 12.76 -1.70 -2.30
C ARG A 104 11.25 -1.88 -2.24
N VAL A 105 10.69 -2.46 -3.29
CA VAL A 105 9.25 -2.66 -3.45
C VAL A 105 8.90 -4.14 -3.31
N LEU A 106 8.13 -4.51 -2.30
CA LEU A 106 7.58 -5.85 -2.16
C LEU A 106 6.19 -5.90 -2.80
N VAL A 107 5.92 -6.89 -3.65
CA VAL A 107 4.59 -7.12 -4.24
C VAL A 107 4.11 -8.49 -3.82
N ALA A 108 3.00 -8.53 -3.10
CA ALA A 108 2.36 -9.78 -2.69
C ALA A 108 1.31 -10.20 -3.73
N VAL A 109 1.48 -11.39 -4.31
CA VAL A 109 0.59 -11.93 -5.33
C VAL A 109 0.09 -13.33 -4.99
N ASP A 110 -1.16 -13.61 -5.31
CA ASP A 110 -1.82 -14.89 -5.04
C ASP A 110 -2.56 -15.46 -6.27
N GLY A 111 -2.30 -14.91 -7.47
CA GLY A 111 -2.97 -15.27 -8.71
C GLY A 111 -4.36 -14.65 -8.90
N SER A 112 -4.87 -13.87 -7.95
CA SER A 112 -6.11 -13.11 -8.14
C SER A 112 -5.93 -11.90 -9.06
N GLU A 113 -7.04 -11.43 -9.67
CA GLU A 113 -7.05 -10.22 -10.50
C GLU A 113 -6.54 -8.99 -9.72
N HIS A 114 -6.91 -8.85 -8.44
CA HIS A 114 -6.48 -7.71 -7.63
C HIS A 114 -4.98 -7.76 -7.33
N ALA A 115 -4.41 -8.96 -7.15
CA ALA A 115 -2.97 -9.15 -7.03
C ALA A 115 -2.23 -8.83 -8.35
N ALA A 116 -2.78 -9.24 -9.50
CA ALA A 116 -2.21 -8.89 -10.80
C ALA A 116 -2.18 -7.37 -11.01
N ARG A 117 -3.29 -6.69 -10.67
CA ARG A 117 -3.38 -5.22 -10.69
C ARG A 117 -2.37 -4.55 -9.77
N ALA A 118 -2.00 -5.17 -8.66
CA ALA A 118 -0.96 -4.65 -7.78
C ALA A 118 0.42 -4.66 -8.45
N ALA A 119 0.77 -5.71 -9.20
CA ALA A 119 1.97 -5.74 -10.01
C ALA A 119 1.91 -4.72 -11.17
N ASP A 120 0.75 -4.56 -11.81
CA ASP A 120 0.55 -3.55 -12.86
C ASP A 120 0.74 -2.12 -12.36
N GLN A 121 0.35 -1.82 -11.12
CA GLN A 121 0.59 -0.51 -10.50
C GLN A 121 2.08 -0.22 -10.33
N VAL A 122 2.90 -1.25 -10.06
CA VAL A 122 4.36 -1.10 -10.02
C VAL A 122 4.92 -0.88 -11.42
N LEU A 123 4.46 -1.65 -12.42
CA LEU A 123 4.88 -1.52 -13.82
C LEU A 123 4.60 -0.13 -14.42
N ARG A 124 3.49 0.49 -14.05
CA ARG A 124 3.05 1.78 -14.62
C ARG A 124 3.77 2.99 -14.02
N ARG A 125 4.63 2.80 -13.02
CA ARG A 125 5.35 3.88 -12.33
C ARG A 125 6.78 3.98 -12.79
N LYS A 126 7.33 5.19 -12.64
CA LYS A 126 8.75 5.42 -12.74
C LYS A 126 9.36 5.23 -11.35
N TRP A 127 10.44 4.46 -11.30
CA TRP A 127 11.17 4.19 -10.08
C TRP A 127 12.58 4.77 -10.21
N PRO A 128 13.18 5.27 -9.12
CA PRO A 128 14.57 5.69 -9.13
C PRO A 128 15.49 4.58 -9.61
N SER A 129 16.58 4.95 -10.28
CA SER A 129 17.54 3.98 -10.85
C SER A 129 18.10 3.08 -9.74
N GLY A 130 18.14 1.76 -9.98
CA GLY A 130 18.61 0.80 -8.99
C GLY A 130 17.54 0.33 -8.00
N SER A 131 16.28 0.77 -8.14
CA SER A 131 15.18 0.23 -7.34
C SER A 131 15.00 -1.28 -7.59
N GLU A 132 14.72 -2.00 -6.51
CA GLU A 132 14.54 -3.45 -6.53
C GLU A 132 13.08 -3.80 -6.27
N VAL A 133 12.60 -4.84 -6.95
CA VAL A 133 11.27 -5.42 -6.73
C VAL A 133 11.42 -6.85 -6.24
N LYS A 134 10.71 -7.18 -5.17
CA LYS A 134 10.55 -8.56 -4.72
C LYS A 134 9.10 -8.99 -4.89
N LEU A 135 8.88 -10.03 -5.68
CA LEU A 135 7.57 -10.70 -5.77
C LEU A 135 7.51 -11.81 -4.73
N ILE A 136 6.49 -11.81 -3.89
CA ILE A 136 6.22 -12.87 -2.93
C ILE A 136 4.85 -13.48 -3.16
N THR A 137 4.78 -14.80 -3.11
CA THR A 137 3.54 -15.56 -3.03
C THR A 137 3.63 -16.58 -1.91
N CYS A 138 2.49 -16.98 -1.37
CA CYS A 138 2.41 -17.92 -0.26
C CYS A 138 1.54 -19.10 -0.66
N VAL A 139 2.07 -20.29 -0.54
CA VAL A 139 1.33 -21.55 -0.67
C VAL A 139 1.08 -22.07 0.73
N GLY A 140 -0.20 -22.34 1.03
CA GLY A 140 -0.77 -22.29 2.36
C GLY A 140 -0.05 -23.08 3.48
N PRO A 141 -0.41 -22.79 4.74
CA PRO A 141 0.22 -23.41 5.89
C PRO A 141 0.08 -24.94 5.84
N HIS A 142 1.10 -25.64 6.37
CA HIS A 142 1.22 -27.10 6.49
C HIS A 142 1.84 -27.85 5.31
N LEU A 143 2.15 -27.18 4.19
CA LEU A 143 2.90 -27.83 3.11
C LEU A 143 4.31 -28.26 3.53
N GLU A 144 4.92 -27.56 4.49
CA GLU A 144 6.19 -27.91 5.13
C GLU A 144 6.23 -29.31 5.77
N LYS A 145 5.06 -29.92 6.04
CA LYS A 145 4.95 -31.25 6.64
C LYS A 145 4.98 -32.38 5.62
N HIS A 146 5.02 -32.06 4.32
CA HIS A 146 5.04 -33.04 3.24
C HIS A 146 6.47 -33.30 2.74
N GLU A 147 6.63 -34.42 2.03
CA GLU A 147 7.87 -34.78 1.35
C GLU A 147 8.31 -33.70 0.33
N PRO A 148 9.62 -33.44 0.15
CA PRO A 148 10.13 -32.40 -0.75
C PRO A 148 9.63 -32.50 -2.20
N SER A 149 9.39 -33.71 -2.70
CA SER A 149 8.87 -33.95 -4.06
C SER A 149 7.42 -33.44 -4.23
N ILE A 150 6.60 -33.59 -3.19
CA ILE A 150 5.22 -33.09 -3.15
C ILE A 150 5.23 -31.56 -3.08
N ILE A 151 6.06 -30.99 -2.20
CA ILE A 151 6.23 -29.54 -2.08
C ILE A 151 6.61 -28.95 -3.43
N THR A 152 7.65 -29.50 -4.07
CA THR A 152 8.13 -29.04 -5.38
C THR A 152 7.04 -29.09 -6.45
N SER A 153 6.26 -30.18 -6.48
CA SER A 153 5.17 -30.35 -7.45
C SER A 153 4.06 -29.31 -7.24
N LEU A 154 3.78 -28.93 -6.00
CA LEU A 154 2.76 -27.92 -5.65
C LEU A 154 3.26 -26.48 -5.86
N THR A 155 4.54 -26.21 -5.62
CA THR A 155 5.11 -24.87 -5.76
C THR A 155 5.51 -24.53 -7.18
N SER A 156 5.83 -25.52 -8.02
CA SER A 156 6.29 -25.28 -9.40
C SER A 156 5.31 -24.43 -10.25
N PRO A 157 3.99 -24.71 -10.27
CA PRO A 157 3.04 -23.88 -11.01
C PRO A 157 2.96 -22.44 -10.48
N VAL A 158 3.10 -22.29 -9.16
CA VAL A 158 3.05 -20.99 -8.48
C VAL A 158 4.32 -20.18 -8.75
N ALA A 159 5.48 -20.84 -8.76
CA ALA A 159 6.75 -20.24 -9.16
C ALA A 159 6.72 -19.81 -10.63
N ALA A 160 6.12 -20.59 -11.53
CA ALA A 160 5.95 -20.21 -12.93
C ALA A 160 5.07 -18.96 -13.10
N MET A 161 3.98 -18.86 -12.33
CA MET A 161 3.13 -17.65 -12.31
C MET A 161 3.89 -16.42 -11.80
N LEU A 162 4.72 -16.55 -10.76
CA LEU A 162 5.60 -15.47 -10.31
C LEU A 162 6.58 -15.05 -11.40
N GLU A 163 7.17 -16.01 -12.10
CA GLU A 163 8.17 -15.74 -13.12
C GLU A 163 7.57 -14.98 -14.32
N GLU A 164 6.33 -15.29 -14.71
CA GLU A 164 5.63 -14.54 -15.76
C GLU A 164 5.47 -13.05 -15.40
N ILE A 165 5.16 -12.74 -14.13
CA ILE A 165 5.05 -11.36 -13.64
C ILE A 165 6.46 -10.73 -13.56
N ALA A 166 7.45 -11.49 -13.10
CA ALA A 166 8.83 -11.03 -12.97
C ALA A 166 9.42 -10.63 -14.32
N GLU A 167 9.20 -11.42 -15.37
CA GLU A 167 9.66 -11.11 -16.73
C GLU A 167 9.08 -9.79 -17.26
N LYS A 168 7.80 -9.51 -16.99
CA LYS A 168 7.18 -8.23 -17.36
C LYS A 168 7.86 -7.04 -16.65
N LEU A 169 8.18 -7.19 -15.37
CA LEU A 169 8.86 -6.17 -14.57
C LEU A 169 10.33 -5.99 -14.99
N ARG A 170 11.05 -7.07 -15.30
CA ARG A 170 12.43 -7.03 -15.81
C ARG A 170 12.49 -6.37 -17.18
N ALA A 171 11.53 -6.67 -18.07
CA ALA A 171 11.40 -6.02 -19.37
C ALA A 171 11.15 -4.51 -19.26
N ALA A 172 10.59 -4.05 -18.14
CA ALA A 172 10.43 -2.63 -17.81
C ALA A 172 11.68 -2.00 -17.15
N GLY A 173 12.78 -2.74 -17.01
CA GLY A 173 14.06 -2.27 -16.48
C GLY A 173 14.23 -2.37 -14.96
N LEU A 174 13.34 -3.08 -14.26
CA LEU A 174 13.42 -3.28 -12.81
C LEU A 174 14.26 -4.51 -12.45
N GLN A 175 14.98 -4.45 -11.33
CA GLN A 175 15.63 -5.63 -10.76
C GLN A 175 14.59 -6.45 -10.00
N VAL A 176 14.39 -7.72 -10.36
CA VAL A 176 13.29 -8.52 -9.79
C VAL A 176 13.77 -9.84 -9.20
N VAL A 177 13.43 -10.06 -7.94
CA VAL A 177 13.61 -11.33 -7.22
C VAL A 177 12.25 -11.94 -6.89
N THR A 178 12.12 -13.26 -6.98
CA THR A 178 10.88 -14.00 -6.67
C THR A 178 11.06 -14.84 -5.40
N LYS A 179 10.00 -14.96 -4.60
CA LYS A 179 9.96 -15.80 -3.39
C LYS A 179 8.63 -16.54 -3.29
N VAL A 180 8.71 -17.86 -3.13
CA VAL A 180 7.57 -18.69 -2.72
C VAL A 180 7.74 -19.00 -1.23
N SER A 181 6.79 -18.57 -0.41
CA SER A 181 6.77 -18.85 1.03
C SER A 181 5.79 -20.00 1.34
N LEU A 182 6.16 -20.86 2.29
CA LEU A 182 5.30 -21.91 2.84
C LEU A 182 4.58 -21.47 4.13
N GLU A 183 4.87 -20.25 4.61
CA GLU A 183 4.34 -19.71 5.86
C GLU A 183 2.92 -19.14 5.70
N ASP A 184 2.29 -18.78 6.83
CA ASP A 184 1.05 -18.00 6.83
C ASP A 184 1.26 -16.68 6.05
N PRO A 185 0.41 -16.34 5.07
CA PRO A 185 0.67 -15.20 4.21
C PRO A 185 0.75 -13.86 4.95
N LYS A 186 0.05 -13.68 6.09
CA LYS A 186 0.12 -12.43 6.84
C LYS A 186 1.51 -12.24 7.43
N ARG A 187 2.05 -13.31 8.05
CA ARG A 187 3.40 -13.30 8.63
C ARG A 187 4.46 -13.23 7.55
N ALA A 188 4.37 -14.09 6.54
CA ALA A 188 5.33 -14.15 5.45
C ALA A 188 5.56 -12.78 4.79
N ILE A 189 4.48 -12.03 4.50
CA ILE A 189 4.58 -10.73 3.84
C ILE A 189 5.17 -9.67 4.78
N ILE A 190 4.73 -9.61 6.04
CA ILE A 190 5.20 -8.62 7.01
C ILE A 190 6.68 -8.86 7.35
N ASP A 191 7.03 -10.10 7.68
CA ASP A 191 8.37 -10.50 8.11
C ASP A 191 9.36 -10.41 6.94
N GLU A 192 8.95 -10.73 5.70
CA GLU A 192 9.77 -10.53 4.50
C GLU A 192 10.01 -9.04 4.23
N ALA A 193 8.97 -8.21 4.34
CA ALA A 193 9.12 -6.77 4.15
C ALA A 193 10.13 -6.19 5.14
N GLU A 194 10.02 -6.55 6.43
CA GLU A 194 10.91 -6.07 7.49
C GLU A 194 12.35 -6.56 7.31
N SER A 195 12.55 -7.87 7.11
CA SER A 195 13.89 -8.46 6.97
C SER A 195 14.62 -7.98 5.72
N TRP A 196 13.90 -7.76 4.62
CA TRP A 196 14.50 -7.24 3.38
C TRP A 196 14.67 -5.71 3.39
N GLY A 197 14.02 -5.01 4.33
CA GLY A 197 14.01 -3.56 4.39
C GLY A 197 13.23 -2.94 3.24
N ALA A 198 12.03 -3.44 2.96
CA ALA A 198 11.14 -2.90 1.93
C ALA A 198 10.64 -1.51 2.32
N ASP A 199 10.69 -0.54 1.41
CA ASP A 199 10.16 0.81 1.62
C ASP A 199 8.65 0.89 1.28
N SER A 200 8.15 -0.05 0.46
CA SER A 200 6.74 -0.15 0.13
C SER A 200 6.29 -1.59 -0.15
N ILE A 201 5.06 -1.91 0.28
CA ILE A 201 4.35 -3.13 -0.09
C ILE A 201 3.18 -2.80 -1.02
N PHE A 202 3.03 -3.53 -2.11
CA PHE A 202 1.85 -3.52 -2.98
C PHE A 202 1.09 -4.82 -2.80
N ILE A 203 -0.21 -4.72 -2.56
CA ILE A 203 -1.06 -5.89 -2.35
C ILE A 203 -2.45 -5.64 -2.91
N GLY A 204 -3.07 -6.67 -3.48
CA GLY A 204 -4.48 -6.61 -3.86
C GLY A 204 -5.37 -6.37 -2.64
N SER A 205 -6.48 -5.66 -2.81
CA SER A 205 -7.49 -5.48 -1.76
C SER A 205 -8.20 -6.78 -1.40
N ARG A 206 -8.14 -7.78 -2.29
CA ARG A 206 -8.73 -9.11 -2.13
C ARG A 206 -7.81 -10.14 -2.75
N GLY A 207 -8.00 -11.38 -2.30
CA GLY A 207 -7.37 -12.55 -2.88
C GLY A 207 -8.41 -13.53 -3.41
N LEU A 208 -8.07 -14.81 -3.47
CA LEU A 208 -8.93 -15.91 -3.94
C LEU A 208 -10.10 -16.30 -2.98
N GLY A 209 -10.35 -15.53 -1.93
CA GLY A 209 -11.34 -15.85 -0.88
C GLY A 209 -12.81 -15.67 -1.29
N ARG A 210 -13.73 -16.35 -0.60
CA ARG A 210 -15.19 -16.40 -0.89
C ARG A 210 -16.04 -15.25 -0.29
N ILE A 211 -15.41 -14.18 0.21
CA ILE A 211 -16.12 -13.12 0.94
C ILE A 211 -16.68 -12.08 -0.04
N SER A 212 -17.80 -11.45 0.33
CA SER A 212 -18.50 -10.41 -0.44
C SER A 212 -17.56 -9.40 -1.14
N ARG A 213 -17.91 -9.02 -2.37
CA ARG A 213 -17.17 -8.09 -3.25
C ARG A 213 -16.96 -6.69 -2.66
N PHE A 214 -17.48 -6.39 -1.47
CA PHE A 214 -17.41 -5.08 -0.84
C PHE A 214 -16.40 -4.98 0.31
N PHE A 215 -15.82 -6.10 0.79
CA PHE A 215 -14.92 -6.09 1.96
C PHE A 215 -13.44 -6.19 1.58
N LEU A 216 -12.58 -5.67 2.46
CA LEU A 216 -11.12 -5.81 2.40
C LEU A 216 -10.71 -7.23 2.84
N GLY A 217 -9.77 -7.84 2.11
CA GLY A 217 -9.24 -9.17 2.41
C GLY A 217 -8.46 -9.21 3.74
N SER A 218 -8.50 -10.35 4.43
CA SER A 218 -7.87 -10.51 5.74
C SER A 218 -6.35 -10.35 5.72
N ILE A 219 -5.69 -10.70 4.61
CA ILE A 219 -4.24 -10.48 4.41
C ILE A 219 -3.97 -8.98 4.25
N SER A 220 -4.67 -8.31 3.33
CA SER A 220 -4.52 -6.88 3.06
C SER A 220 -4.79 -6.04 4.32
N THR A 221 -5.81 -6.40 5.12
CA THR A 221 -6.06 -5.80 6.44
C THR A 221 -4.86 -5.96 7.38
N ALA A 222 -4.34 -7.18 7.53
CA ALA A 222 -3.24 -7.46 8.45
C ALA A 222 -1.94 -6.75 8.04
N VAL A 223 -1.59 -6.82 6.76
CA VAL A 223 -0.40 -6.16 6.18
C VAL A 223 -0.53 -4.65 6.33
N THR A 224 -1.67 -4.07 5.96
CA THR A 224 -1.91 -2.63 6.09
C THR A 224 -1.89 -2.17 7.53
N ALA A 225 -2.30 -3.00 8.49
CA ALA A 225 -2.27 -2.63 9.90
C ALA A 225 -0.87 -2.67 10.51
N ARG A 226 -0.04 -3.63 10.10
CA ARG A 226 1.17 -4.03 10.86
C ARG A 226 2.50 -3.83 10.13
N ALA A 227 2.51 -3.64 8.81
CA ALA A 227 3.76 -3.43 8.08
C ALA A 227 4.50 -2.19 8.59
N HIS A 228 5.83 -2.29 8.71
CA HIS A 228 6.69 -1.20 9.15
C HIS A 228 6.78 -0.07 8.10
N CYS A 229 6.55 -0.38 6.82
CA CYS A 229 6.69 0.52 5.69
C CYS A 229 5.35 0.89 5.02
N SER A 230 5.40 1.69 3.95
CA SER A 230 4.20 2.13 3.25
C SER A 230 3.48 0.93 2.62
N VAL A 231 2.14 0.92 2.66
CA VAL A 231 1.35 -0.16 2.04
C VAL A 231 0.36 0.44 1.07
N GLU A 232 0.35 -0.05 -0.15
CA GLU A 232 -0.66 0.28 -1.14
C GLU A 232 -1.59 -0.91 -1.38
N VAL A 233 -2.85 -0.70 -1.04
CA VAL A 233 -3.94 -1.64 -1.24
C VAL A 233 -4.59 -1.32 -2.58
N VAL A 234 -4.37 -2.20 -3.55
CA VAL A 234 -4.82 -2.02 -4.94
C VAL A 234 -6.19 -2.66 -5.13
N ARG A 235 -7.16 -1.87 -5.56
CA ARG A 235 -8.49 -2.35 -5.92
C ARG A 235 -8.55 -2.61 -7.38
#